data_AF-A0A401PML7-F1
#
_entry.id   AF-A0A401PML7-F1
#
_cell.length_a   1.000
_cell.length_b   1.000
_cell.length_c   1.000
_cell.angle_alpha   90.00
_cell.angle_beta   90.00
_cell.angle_gamma   90.00
#
_symmetry.space_group_name_H-M   'P 1'
#
loop_
_entity.id
_entity.type
_entity.pdbx_description
1 polymer ?
#
loop_
_entity_poly.entity_id
_entity_poly.type
_entity_poly.pdbx_seq_one_letter_code
_entity_poly.pdbx_strand_id
1 'polypeptide(L)'
;MARYFVTVKLKKSKLMLYIFYELQILRHYYVGRQVLQVFAAKDDEHAAVALSALIHALEELDMVAIVRYVYDRRSNPQVGVAFPLIKDKYECLVYIQLPFMEDLRQFTFTSLKNNKKRTAS
;
A
#
# COMPACT_ATOMS: atom_id res chain seq x y z
N MET A 1 -3.21 6.93 20.22
CA MET A 1 -3.21 7.09 18.75
C MET A 1 -1.89 7.75 18.37
N ALA A 2 -0.81 6.96 18.19
CA ALA A 2 0.50 7.51 17.91
C ALA A 2 0.65 7.73 16.39
N ARG A 3 0.82 8.99 15.98
CA ARG A 3 1.10 9.41 14.61
C ARG A 3 2.61 9.58 14.49
N TYR A 4 3.32 8.57 14.03
CA TYR A 4 4.75 8.69 13.74
C TYR A 4 4.93 9.15 12.30
N PHE A 5 5.45 10.35 12.11
CA PHE A 5 5.89 10.86 10.81
C PHE A 5 7.32 10.39 10.58
N VAL A 6 7.52 9.42 9.67
CA VAL A 6 8.84 9.02 9.21
C VAL A 6 8.95 9.38 7.72
N THR A 7 9.77 10.38 7.42
CA THR A 7 10.04 10.81 6.05
C THR A 7 11.25 10.05 5.51
N VAL A 8 11.05 8.85 4.94
CA VAL A 8 12.13 8.15 4.23
C VAL A 8 12.26 8.75 2.82
N LYS A 9 13.39 9.39 2.56
CA LYS A 9 13.64 10.14 1.32
C LYS A 9 14.19 9.21 0.24
N LEU A 10 13.33 8.44 -0.41
CA LEU A 10 13.66 7.79 -1.68
C LEU A 10 13.61 8.86 -2.78
N LYS A 11 14.67 8.95 -3.60
CA LYS A 11 14.94 9.92 -4.69
C LYS A 11 13.71 10.75 -5.14
N LYS A 12 13.80 12.09 -5.12
CA LYS A 12 12.85 13.22 -5.46
C LYS A 12 11.36 12.97 -5.80
N SER A 13 10.95 11.81 -6.32
CA SER A 13 9.60 11.43 -6.73
C SER A 13 8.94 10.30 -5.91
N LYS A 14 9.65 9.63 -4.99
CA LYS A 14 9.11 8.52 -4.18
C LYS A 14 9.07 8.89 -2.70
N LEU A 15 8.00 9.57 -2.28
CA LEU A 15 7.84 10.04 -0.90
C LEU A 15 6.98 9.04 -0.10
N MET A 16 7.48 8.54 1.03
CA MET A 16 6.65 7.90 2.05
C MET A 16 5.84 8.98 2.78
N LEU A 17 4.52 8.87 2.75
CA LEU A 17 3.60 9.88 3.28
C LEU A 17 3.18 9.56 4.72
N TYR A 18 2.90 8.28 5.04
CA TYR A 18 2.39 7.87 6.36
C TYR A 18 2.61 6.37 6.61
N ILE A 19 2.57 5.92 7.87
CA ILE A 19 2.61 4.49 8.25
C ILE A 19 1.29 4.10 8.96
N PHE A 20 0.62 3.05 8.49
CA PHE A 20 -0.65 2.55 9.04
C PHE A 20 -0.52 1.10 9.50
N TYR A 21 -1.43 0.65 10.38
CA TYR A 21 -1.64 -0.77 10.65
C TYR A 21 -2.24 -1.45 9.42
N GLU A 22 -1.80 -2.67 9.11
CA GLU A 22 -2.23 -3.41 7.92
C GLU A 22 -3.76 -3.64 7.88
N LEU A 23 -4.37 -3.89 9.03
CA LEU A 23 -5.82 -4.13 9.20
C LEU A 23 -6.72 -2.98 8.72
N GLN A 24 -6.18 -1.77 8.53
CA GLN A 24 -6.95 -0.60 8.10
C GLN A 24 -7.11 -0.51 6.57
N ILE A 25 -6.40 -1.34 5.79
CA ILE A 25 -6.43 -1.28 4.31
C ILE A 25 -7.13 -2.52 3.76
N LEU A 26 -8.41 -2.36 3.44
CA LEU A 26 -9.21 -3.45 2.88
C LEU A 26 -8.75 -3.78 1.46
N ARG A 27 -8.52 -5.06 1.18
CA ARG A 27 -8.07 -5.56 -0.14
C ARG A 27 -8.95 -5.14 -1.32
N HIS A 28 -10.23 -4.87 -1.08
CA HIS A 28 -11.15 -4.40 -2.14
C HIS A 28 -10.93 -2.93 -2.54
N TYR A 29 -10.10 -2.19 -1.81
CA TYR A 29 -9.64 -0.86 -2.21
C TYR A 29 -8.39 -0.91 -3.10
N TYR A 30 -7.83 -2.08 -3.39
CA TYR A 30 -6.69 -2.14 -4.30
C TYR A 30 -7.14 -1.79 -5.73
N VAL A 31 -6.45 -0.82 -6.33
CA VAL A 31 -6.69 -0.33 -7.69
C VAL A 31 -5.40 -0.45 -8.49
N GLY A 32 -5.51 -0.25 -9.80
CA GLY A 32 -4.39 -0.32 -10.73
C GLY A 32 -4.29 -1.69 -11.40
N ARG A 33 -3.58 -1.72 -12.53
CA ARG A 33 -3.41 -2.95 -13.34
C ARG A 33 -2.14 -3.72 -13.01
N GLN A 34 -1.29 -3.16 -12.15
CA GLN A 34 0.03 -3.70 -11.88
C GLN A 34 0.36 -3.60 -10.40
N VAL A 35 1.18 -4.55 -9.95
CA VAL A 35 1.81 -4.56 -8.63
C VAL A 35 3.29 -4.29 -8.86
N LEU A 36 3.88 -3.37 -8.09
CA LEU A 36 5.29 -3.02 -8.22
C LEU A 36 6.09 -3.59 -7.06
N GLN A 37 7.19 -4.29 -7.37
CA GLN A 37 8.16 -4.69 -6.37
C GLN A 37 9.28 -3.65 -6.31
N VAL A 38 9.50 -3.09 -5.11
CA VAL A 38 10.48 -2.03 -4.88
C VAL A 38 11.69 -2.64 -4.19
N PHE A 39 12.82 -2.59 -4.91
CA PHE A 39 14.13 -3.02 -4.43
C PHE A 39 15.07 -1.82 -4.28
N ALA A 40 16.15 -2.03 -3.54
CA ALA A 40 17.25 -1.11 -3.50
C ALA A 40 17.94 -1.02 -4.87
N ALA A 41 18.67 0.08 -5.11
CA ALA A 41 19.45 0.19 -6.34
C ALA A 41 20.57 -0.87 -6.32
N LYS A 42 20.79 -1.52 -7.47
CA LYS A 42 21.65 -2.70 -7.61
C LYS A 42 23.08 -2.52 -7.08
N ASP A 43 23.59 -1.29 -7.12
CA ASP A 43 24.98 -0.96 -6.77
C ASP A 43 25.06 0.02 -5.58
N ASP A 44 24.00 0.10 -4.77
CA ASP A 44 23.92 1.00 -3.60
C ASP A 44 23.68 0.18 -2.33
N GLU A 45 24.76 -0.26 -1.71
CA GLU A 45 24.73 -1.04 -0.47
C GLU A 45 24.09 -0.26 0.69
N HIS A 46 24.34 1.06 0.75
CA HIS A 46 23.75 1.90 1.79
C HIS A 46 22.22 1.98 1.64
N ALA A 47 21.72 2.11 0.40
CA ALA A 47 20.29 2.05 0.14
C ALA A 47 19.71 0.65 0.40
N ALA A 48 20.46 -0.42 0.14
CA ALA A 48 20.05 -1.79 0.44
C ALA A 48 19.85 -2.00 1.95
N VAL A 49 20.84 -1.61 2.76
CA VAL A 49 20.76 -1.71 4.22
C VAL A 49 19.63 -0.83 4.77
N ALA A 50 19.47 0.40 4.27
CA ALA A 50 18.39 1.28 4.72
C ALA A 50 17.00 0.75 4.37
N LEU A 51 16.84 0.16 3.18
CA LEU A 51 15.57 -0.43 2.76
C LEU A 51 15.26 -1.71 3.54
N SER A 52 16.27 -2.56 3.77
CA SER A 52 16.18 -3.75 4.61
C SER A 52 15.68 -3.41 6.01
N ALA A 53 16.34 -2.44 6.67
CA ALA A 53 15.94 -1.98 8.00
C ALA A 53 14.49 -1.48 8.03
N LEU A 54 14.03 -0.79 6.98
CA LEU A 54 12.64 -0.34 6.87
C LEU A 54 11.66 -1.51 6.69
N ILE A 55 11.99 -2.48 5.82
CA ILE A 55 11.13 -3.65 5.57
C ILE A 55 10.96 -4.46 6.87
N HIS A 56 12.07 -4.76 7.55
CA HIS A 56 12.04 -5.47 8.82
C HIS A 56 11.28 -4.70 9.90
N ALA A 57 11.47 -3.38 10.02
CA ALA A 57 10.72 -2.58 10.98
C ALA A 57 9.21 -2.56 10.70
N LEU A 58 8.80 -2.57 9.43
CA LEU A 58 7.38 -2.64 9.06
C LEU A 58 6.78 -4.02 9.39
N GLU A 59 7.53 -5.10 9.13
CA GLU A 59 7.13 -6.47 9.45
C GLU A 59 6.97 -6.66 10.96
N GLU A 60 7.96 -6.24 11.75
CA GLU A 60 7.96 -6.39 13.22
C GLU A 60 6.80 -5.64 13.91
N LEU A 61 6.31 -4.57 13.27
CA LEU A 61 5.25 -3.72 13.80
C LEU A 61 3.85 -4.05 13.25
N ASP A 62 3.72 -5.04 12.36
CA ASP A 62 2.49 -5.31 11.59
C ASP A 62 1.95 -4.04 10.88
N MET A 63 2.88 -3.28 10.30
CA MET A 63 2.62 -1.98 9.69
C MET A 63 2.89 -1.97 8.19
N VAL A 64 2.21 -1.04 7.51
CA VAL A 64 2.36 -0.77 6.08
C VAL A 64 2.60 0.71 5.84
N ALA A 65 3.24 1.01 4.72
CA ALA A 65 3.58 2.37 4.32
C ALA A 65 2.57 2.90 3.30
N ILE A 66 2.05 4.11 3.48
CA ILE A 66 1.36 4.86 2.42
C ILE A 66 2.38 5.72 1.71
N VAL A 67 2.46 5.57 0.40
CA VAL A 67 3.48 6.17 -0.45
C VAL A 67 2.83 6.97 -1.57
N ARG A 68 3.40 8.14 -1.84
CA ARG A 68 3.14 8.90 -3.04
C ARG A 68 4.11 8.46 -4.12
N TYR A 69 3.57 7.90 -5.19
CA TYR A 69 4.33 7.39 -6.32
C TYR A 69 4.12 8.27 -7.56
N VAL A 70 5.21 8.68 -8.19
CA VAL A 70 5.19 9.38 -9.48
C VAL A 70 6.19 8.70 -10.40
N TYR A 71 5.70 8.12 -11.50
CA TYR A 71 6.56 7.42 -12.46
C TYR A 71 7.52 8.37 -13.18
N ASP A 72 6.98 9.44 -13.77
CA ASP A 72 7.74 10.49 -14.44
C ASP A 72 7.11 11.87 -14.18
N ARG A 73 7.84 12.96 -14.46
CA ARG A 73 7.37 14.35 -14.29
C ARG A 73 6.06 14.66 -15.00
N ARG A 74 5.74 13.92 -16.06
CA ARG A 74 4.49 14.05 -16.84
C ARG A 74 3.36 13.18 -16.31
N SER A 75 3.66 12.22 -15.44
CA SER A 75 2.67 11.30 -14.87
C SER A 75 1.94 11.95 -13.70
N ASN A 76 0.64 11.69 -13.61
CA ASN A 76 -0.13 12.09 -12.44
C ASN A 76 0.37 11.35 -11.20
N PRO A 77 0.51 12.04 -10.06
CA PRO A 77 0.89 11.39 -8.81
C PRO A 77 -0.18 10.41 -8.38
N GLN A 78 0.25 9.23 -7.95
CA GLN A 78 -0.59 8.18 -7.41
C GLN A 78 -0.30 8.05 -5.92
N VAL A 79 -1.32 7.60 -5.18
CA VAL A 79 -1.17 7.16 -3.79
C VAL A 79 -1.35 5.66 -3.77
N GLY A 80 -0.54 4.98 -2.97
CA GLY A 80 -0.66 3.54 -2.79
C GLY A 80 -0.11 3.09 -1.45
N VAL A 81 -0.33 1.81 -1.16
CA VAL A 81 0.25 1.11 -0.03
C VAL A 81 1.50 0.37 -0.47
N ALA A 82 2.53 0.37 0.36
CA ALA A 82 3.72 -0.45 0.26
C ALA A 82 3.81 -1.30 1.54
N PHE A 83 3.71 -2.62 1.39
CA PHE A 83 3.82 -3.56 2.51
C PHE A 83 5.12 -4.37 2.42
N PRO A 84 5.69 -4.80 3.55
CA PRO A 84 6.88 -5.64 3.58
C PRO A 84 6.60 -7.02 2.95
N LEU A 85 7.59 -7.54 2.24
CA LEU A 85 7.59 -8.90 1.73
C LEU A 85 8.98 -9.50 1.91
N ILE A 86 9.13 -10.36 2.91
CA ILE A 86 10.37 -11.07 3.22
C ILE A 86 10.24 -12.51 2.71
N LYS A 87 11.20 -12.94 1.88
CA LYS A 87 11.34 -14.31 1.40
C LYS A 87 12.77 -14.79 1.59
N ASP A 88 12.98 -16.10 1.53
CA ASP A 88 14.31 -16.73 1.74
C ASP A 88 15.44 -16.15 0.88
N LYS A 89 15.11 -15.68 -0.34
CA LYS A 89 16.10 -15.20 -1.32
C LYS A 89 16.16 -13.68 -1.44
N TYR A 90 15.13 -12.97 -1.00
CA TYR A 90 15.03 -11.52 -1.17
C TYR A 90 13.98 -10.94 -0.23
N GLU A 91 14.16 -9.67 0.05
CA GLU A 91 13.17 -8.83 0.67
C GLU A 91 12.84 -7.64 -0.25
N CYS A 92 11.59 -7.20 -0.24
CA CYS A 92 11.19 -6.01 -0.97
C CYS A 92 9.94 -5.37 -0.37
N LEU A 93 9.63 -4.16 -0.83
CA LEU A 93 8.32 -3.55 -0.59
C LEU A 93 7.42 -3.79 -1.80
N VAL A 94 6.22 -4.28 -1.56
CA VAL A 94 5.21 -4.47 -2.60
C VAL A 94 4.28 -3.28 -2.62
N TYR A 95 4.31 -2.50 -3.69
CA TYR A 95 3.46 -1.36 -3.90
C TYR A 95 2.20 -1.72 -4.69
N ILE A 96 1.05 -1.36 -4.14
CA ILE A 96 -0.27 -1.44 -4.77
C ILE A 96 -0.93 -0.06 -4.71
N GLN A 97 -1.48 0.37 -5.84
CA GLN A 97 -2.18 1.65 -5.92
C GLN A 97 -3.50 1.61 -5.13
N LEU A 98 -3.81 2.71 -4.46
CA LEU A 98 -5.07 2.94 -3.76
C LEU A 98 -5.95 3.92 -4.56
N PRO A 99 -7.28 3.90 -4.38
CA PRO A 99 -8.18 4.81 -5.05
C PRO A 99 -8.05 6.20 -4.41
N PHE A 100 -8.28 7.24 -5.19
CA PHE A 100 -8.61 8.54 -4.59
C PHE A 100 -10.05 8.53 -4.10
N MET A 101 -10.40 9.51 -3.26
CA MET A 101 -11.76 9.67 -2.76
C MET A 101 -12.79 9.79 -3.91
N GLU A 102 -12.40 10.42 -5.00
CA GLU A 102 -13.20 10.60 -6.22
C GLU A 102 -13.49 9.28 -6.96
N ASP A 103 -12.64 8.26 -6.78
CA ASP A 103 -12.79 6.95 -7.43
C ASP A 103 -13.78 6.04 -6.67
N LEU A 104 -14.09 6.35 -5.41
CA LEU A 104 -14.95 5.54 -4.57
C LEU A 104 -16.42 5.72 -4.96
N ARG A 105 -17.03 4.65 -5.50
CA ARG A 105 -18.47 4.62 -5.78
C ARG A 105 -19.23 3.95 -4.64
N GLN A 106 -20.01 4.74 -3.92
CA GLN A 106 -20.86 4.24 -2.84
C GLN A 106 -22.18 3.74 -3.41
N PHE A 107 -22.33 2.43 -3.50
CA PHE A 107 -23.60 1.78 -3.85
C PHE A 107 -24.19 1.11 -2.61
N THR A 108 -25.44 1.46 -2.29
CA THR A 108 -26.16 0.83 -1.18
C THR A 108 -26.91 -0.37 -1.70
N PHE A 109 -26.57 -1.56 -1.20
CA PHE A 109 -27.28 -2.81 -1.51
C PHE A 109 -28.12 -3.25 -0.31
N THR A 110 -29.32 -3.74 -0.57
CA THR A 110 -30.15 -4.35 0.48
C THR A 110 -29.48 -5.64 0.97
N SER A 111 -29.45 -5.84 2.29
CA SER A 111 -28.92 -7.07 2.87
C SER A 111 -29.73 -8.29 2.43
N LEU A 112 -29.05 -9.27 1.83
CA LEU A 112 -29.67 -10.52 1.39
C LEU A 112 -29.99 -11.49 2.55
N LYS A 113 -29.54 -11.19 3.78
CA LYS A 113 -29.68 -12.09 4.93
C LYS A 113 -31.12 -12.28 5.42
N ASN A 114 -32.04 -11.39 5.05
CA ASN A 114 -33.44 -11.41 5.51
C ASN A 114 -34.48 -11.62 4.39
N ASN A 115 -34.15 -12.38 3.34
CA ASN A 115 -35.11 -12.71 2.27
C ASN A 115 -36.10 -13.83 2.68
N LYS A 116 -36.88 -13.59 3.74
CA LYS A 116 -38.07 -14.38 4.05
C LYS A 116 -39.22 -13.84 3.20
N LYS A 117 -39.26 -14.19 1.91
CA LYS A 117 -40.48 -14.21 1.05
C LYS A 117 -40.10 -14.58 -0.38
N ARG A 118 -40.41 -15.83 -0.73
CA ARG A 118 -41.18 -16.24 -1.92
C ARG A 118 -41.48 -17.75 -1.77
N THR A 119 -42.32 -18.09 -0.80
CA THR A 119 -43.15 -19.30 -0.90
C THR A 119 -44.25 -18.97 -1.90
N ALA A 120 -44.22 -19.62 -3.06
CA ALA A 120 -45.35 -19.61 -3.99
C ALA A 120 -46.51 -20.37 -3.32
N SER A 121 -47.64 -19.70 -3.18
CA SER A 121 -48.95 -20.32 -2.99
C SER A 121 -49.62 -20.48 -4.35
#